data_AF-A0A0E2E4R4-F1
#
_entry.id   AF-A0A0E2E4R4-F1
#
_cell.length_a   1.000
_cell.length_b   1.000
_cell.length_c   1.000
_cell.angle_alpha   90.00
_cell.angle_beta   90.00
_cell.angle_gamma   90.00
#
_symmetry.space_group_name_H-M   'P 1'
#
loop_
_entity.id
_entity.type
_entity.pdbx_description
1 polymer ?
#
loop_
_entity_poly.entity_id
_entity_poly.type
_entity_poly.pdbx_seq_one_letter_code
_entity_poly.pdbx_strand_id
1 'polypeptide(L)'
;MKEEIDYLKSLEMQFTTSGGNFYFIELSADLDTRLKRNLTPHRMERKASKKDTKWSEENLLKDMQCHKLNTEDGEILFKNHLKIDNTNLYPDEVADIVIEKYKLTANQKEEKEYRYGV
;
A
#
# COMPACT_ATOMS: atom_id res chain seq x y z
N MET A 1 0.54 9.63 14.42
CA MET A 1 2.00 9.50 14.16
C MET A 1 2.71 8.61 15.19
N LYS A 2 2.87 8.98 16.48
CA LYS A 2 3.56 8.09 17.45
C LYS A 2 2.79 6.78 17.70
N GLU A 3 1.49 6.87 17.96
CA GLU A 3 0.63 5.69 18.16
C GLU A 3 0.57 4.78 16.93
N GLU A 4 0.59 5.34 15.72
CA GLU A 4 0.61 4.58 14.46
C GLU A 4 1.96 3.87 14.27
N ILE A 5 3.08 4.54 14.55
CA ILE A 5 4.40 3.92 14.50
C ILE A 5 4.50 2.80 15.54
N ASP A 6 3.99 3.03 16.75
CA ASP A 6 3.99 2.02 17.82
C ASP A 6 3.13 0.80 17.42
N TYR A 7 1.98 1.03 16.77
CA TYR A 7 1.17 -0.04 16.20
C TYR A 7 1.94 -0.82 15.11
N LEU A 8 2.57 -0.14 14.16
CA LEU A 8 3.34 -0.80 13.10
C LEU A 8 4.53 -1.60 13.67
N LYS A 9 5.21 -1.09 14.70
CA LYS A 9 6.26 -1.82 15.41
C LYS A 9 5.73 -3.04 16.16
N SER A 10 4.51 -2.98 16.69
CA SER A 10 3.86 -4.15 17.30
C SER A 10 3.60 -5.26 16.27
N LEU A 11 3.30 -4.90 15.02
CA LEU A 11 3.15 -5.86 13.92
C LEU A 11 4.51 -6.47 13.54
N GLU A 12 5.55 -5.65 13.36
CA GLU A 12 6.92 -6.14 13.12
C GLU A 12 7.34 -7.16 14.19
N MET A 13 7.05 -6.85 15.46
CA MET A 13 7.37 -7.73 16.58
C MET A 13 6.69 -9.11 16.46
N GLN A 14 5.42 -9.18 16.04
CA GLN A 14 4.71 -10.45 15.89
C GLN A 14 5.39 -11.40 14.88
N PHE A 15 5.89 -10.86 13.77
CA PHE A 15 6.59 -11.65 12.76
C PHE A 15 8.02 -11.99 13.19
N THR A 16 8.76 -11.01 13.70
CA THR A 16 10.18 -11.19 14.05
C THR A 16 10.40 -12.07 15.27
N THR A 17 9.51 -12.03 16.27
CA THR A 17 9.57 -12.93 17.44
C THR A 17 9.36 -14.40 17.07
N SER A 18 8.66 -14.66 15.97
CA SER A 18 8.45 -16.00 15.42
C SER A 18 9.58 -16.44 14.47
N GLY A 19 10.66 -15.65 14.35
CA GLY A 19 11.77 -15.90 13.42
C GLY A 19 11.50 -15.49 11.97
N GLY A 20 10.38 -14.81 11.70
CA GLY A 20 10.01 -14.33 10.37
C GLY A 20 10.74 -13.03 9.98
N ASN A 21 10.88 -12.81 8.68
CA ASN A 21 11.38 -11.54 8.14
C ASN A 21 10.22 -10.56 7.93
N PHE A 22 10.40 -9.32 8.40
CA PHE A 22 9.44 -8.23 8.19
C PHE A 22 9.95 -7.29 7.09
N TYR A 23 9.09 -6.94 6.14
CA TYR A 23 9.36 -6.01 5.05
C TYR A 23 8.25 -4.97 5.01
N PHE A 24 8.63 -3.69 5.08
CA PHE A 24 7.68 -2.58 5.05
C PHE A 24 7.81 -1.87 3.70
N ILE A 25 6.79 -2.05 2.85
CA ILE A 25 6.72 -1.45 1.51
C ILE A 25 5.71 -0.33 1.53
N GLU A 26 6.18 0.89 1.35
CA GLU A 26 5.36 2.09 1.24
C GLU A 26 5.13 2.43 -0.23
N LEU A 27 3.86 2.59 -0.63
CA LEU A 27 3.49 2.98 -1.98
C LEU A 27 3.01 4.43 -1.97
N SER A 28 3.60 5.27 -2.81
CA SER A 28 3.16 6.64 -3.06
C SER A 28 2.70 6.80 -4.49
N ALA A 29 1.71 7.65 -4.72
CA ALA A 29 1.29 8.05 -6.06
C ALA A 29 0.82 9.51 -6.04
N ASP A 30 0.92 10.19 -7.19
CA ASP A 30 0.40 11.54 -7.34
C ASP A 30 -1.13 11.60 -7.11
N LEU A 31 -1.61 12.80 -6.77
CA LEU A 31 -3.01 13.03 -6.41
C LEU A 31 -3.95 12.67 -7.58
N ASP A 32 -3.59 13.06 -8.80
CA ASP A 32 -4.40 12.83 -9.99
C ASP A 32 -4.59 11.35 -10.30
N THR A 33 -3.53 10.55 -10.17
CA THR A 33 -3.55 9.11 -10.34
C THR A 33 -4.37 8.46 -9.23
N ARG A 34 -4.24 8.92 -7.99
CA ARG A 34 -5.06 8.44 -6.86
C ARG A 34 -6.54 8.74 -7.04
N LEU A 35 -6.89 9.91 -7.59
CA LEU A 35 -8.27 10.29 -7.93
C LEU A 35 -8.81 9.40 -9.07
N LYS A 36 -8.07 9.27 -10.18
CA LYS A 36 -8.46 8.41 -11.31
C LYS A 36 -8.68 6.96 -10.89
N ARG A 37 -7.77 6.39 -10.09
CA ARG A 37 -7.89 5.02 -9.56
C ARG A 37 -9.08 4.85 -8.61
N ASN A 38 -9.39 5.86 -7.78
CA ASN A 38 -10.56 5.84 -6.89
C ASN A 38 -11.90 5.82 -7.65
N LEU A 39 -11.95 6.38 -8.85
CA LEU A 39 -13.15 6.50 -9.68
C LEU A 39 -13.42 5.29 -10.59
N THR A 40 -12.56 4.25 -10.59
CA THR A 40 -12.73 3.10 -11.48
C THR A 40 -13.97 2.24 -11.12
N PRO A 41 -14.72 1.73 -12.11
CA PRO A 41 -15.99 1.02 -11.92
C PRO A 41 -15.90 -0.21 -11.00
N HIS A 42 -14.74 -0.88 -11.00
CA HIS A 42 -14.46 -2.05 -10.16
C HIS A 42 -14.59 -1.75 -8.64
N ARG A 43 -14.42 -0.49 -8.23
CA ARG A 43 -14.58 -0.03 -6.83
C ARG A 43 -16.02 0.41 -6.50
N MET A 44 -16.77 0.87 -7.51
CA MET A 44 -18.17 1.32 -7.39
C MET A 44 -19.14 0.14 -7.22
N GLU A 45 -18.84 -1.02 -7.82
CA GLU A 45 -19.70 -2.20 -7.72
C GLU A 45 -19.59 -2.94 -6.37
N ARG A 46 -18.43 -2.89 -5.69
CA ARG A 46 -18.16 -3.73 -4.50
C ARG A 46 -18.45 -3.08 -3.14
N LYS A 47 -18.81 -1.78 -3.08
CA LYS A 47 -19.15 -1.12 -1.80
C LYS A 47 -20.21 -0.02 -1.97
N ALA A 48 -21.42 -0.26 -1.45
CA ALA A 48 -22.56 0.65 -1.58
C ALA A 48 -22.33 2.07 -1.01
N SER A 49 -21.40 2.24 -0.06
CA SER A 49 -21.08 3.54 0.55
C SER A 49 -20.22 4.49 -0.31
N LYS A 50 -19.77 4.06 -1.50
CA LYS A 50 -18.90 4.85 -2.38
C LYS A 50 -19.57 5.38 -3.66
N LYS A 51 -20.89 5.34 -3.73
CA LYS A 51 -21.66 5.76 -4.91
C LYS A 51 -21.63 7.27 -5.19
N ASP A 52 -21.08 8.07 -4.27
CA ASP A 52 -20.97 9.53 -4.38
C ASP A 52 -19.52 9.94 -4.67
N THR A 53 -19.26 10.30 -5.92
CA THR A 53 -17.95 10.68 -6.43
C THR A 53 -17.43 11.95 -5.76
N LYS A 54 -18.31 12.90 -5.41
CA LYS A 54 -17.93 14.13 -4.70
C LYS A 54 -17.44 13.84 -3.29
N TRP A 55 -18.16 12.99 -2.55
CA TRP A 55 -17.76 12.60 -1.20
C TRP A 55 -16.42 11.84 -1.19
N SER A 56 -16.15 11.01 -2.20
CA SER A 56 -14.87 10.30 -2.30
C SER A 56 -13.69 11.23 -2.63
N GLU A 57 -13.91 12.27 -3.43
CA GLU A 57 -12.91 13.29 -3.75
C GLU A 57 -12.65 14.20 -2.55
N GLU A 58 -13.71 14.69 -1.91
CA GLU A 58 -13.62 15.53 -0.71
C GLU A 58 -12.93 14.80 0.45
N ASN A 59 -13.22 13.51 0.67
CA ASN A 59 -12.51 12.74 1.68
C ASN A 59 -11.04 12.51 1.35
N LEU A 60 -10.69 12.26 0.09
CA LEU A 60 -9.28 12.09 -0.27
C LEU A 60 -8.50 13.38 -0.01
N LEU A 61 -9.06 14.53 -0.37
CA LEU A 61 -8.48 15.85 -0.11
C LEU A 61 -8.38 16.13 1.40
N LYS A 62 -9.43 15.80 2.16
CA LYS A 62 -9.45 15.96 3.61
C LYS A 62 -8.43 15.04 4.30
N ASP A 63 -8.33 13.79 3.87
CA ASP A 63 -7.37 12.82 4.41
C ASP A 63 -5.93 13.25 4.12
N MET A 64 -5.66 13.83 2.95
CA MET A 64 -4.34 14.38 2.63
C MET A 64 -3.99 15.65 3.42
N GLN A 65 -4.99 16.43 3.84
CA GLN A 65 -4.77 17.61 4.70
C GLN A 65 -4.63 17.24 6.17
N CYS A 66 -5.35 16.21 6.63
CA CYS A 66 -5.41 15.85 8.04
C CYS A 66 -4.38 14.76 8.45
N HIS A 67 -3.87 13.98 7.51
CA HIS A 67 -3.01 12.83 7.79
C HIS A 67 -1.74 12.83 6.95
N LYS A 68 -0.63 12.43 7.58
CA LYS A 68 0.61 12.10 6.87
C LYS A 68 0.49 10.69 6.31
N LEU A 69 0.31 10.59 5.00
CA LEU A 69 0.02 9.31 4.32
C LEU A 69 1.28 8.53 3.90
N ASN A 70 2.41 9.23 3.84
CA ASN A 70 3.68 8.73 3.37
C ASN A 70 4.80 9.32 4.24
N THR A 71 5.90 8.60 4.43
CA THR A 71 7.05 9.15 5.16
C THR A 71 7.72 10.27 4.36
N GLU A 72 8.41 11.18 5.05
CA GLU A 72 9.22 12.20 4.37
C GLU A 72 10.42 11.54 3.69
N ASP A 73 11.01 12.22 2.71
CA ASP A 73 12.21 11.71 2.04
C ASP A 73 13.37 11.58 3.03
N GLY A 74 13.93 10.37 3.11
CA GLY A 74 14.99 10.00 4.06
C GLY A 74 14.50 9.45 5.40
N GLU A 75 13.19 9.45 5.67
CA GLU A 75 12.63 8.86 6.89
C GLU A 75 12.50 7.33 6.75
N ILE A 76 13.29 6.61 7.55
CA ILE A 76 13.32 5.15 7.60
C ILE A 76 12.73 4.68 8.93
N LEU A 77 11.56 4.06 8.88
CA LEU A 77 10.86 3.56 10.08
C LEU A 77 11.28 2.14 10.49
N PHE A 78 11.70 1.32 9.51
CA PHE A 78 12.01 -0.10 9.68
C PHE A 78 13.32 -0.48 9.00
N LYS A 79 13.95 -1.57 9.44
CA LYS A 79 15.20 -2.09 8.85
C LYS A 79 15.06 -2.38 7.35
N ASN A 80 13.95 -3.01 6.97
CA ASN A 80 13.62 -3.35 5.58
C ASN A 80 12.53 -2.41 5.04
N HIS A 81 12.79 -1.11 5.03
CA HIS A 81 11.88 -0.11 4.46
C HIS A 81 12.19 0.13 2.98
N LEU A 82 11.18 0.04 2.11
CA LEU A 82 11.23 0.49 0.72
C LEU A 82 10.02 1.38 0.44
N LYS A 83 10.29 2.59 -0.07
CA LYS A 83 9.28 3.49 -0.62
C LYS A 83 9.31 3.40 -2.14
N ILE A 84 8.16 3.21 -2.77
CA ILE A 84 8.00 3.09 -4.23
C ILE A 84 6.96 4.11 -4.70
N ASP A 85 7.35 4.95 -5.65
CA ASP A 85 6.38 5.73 -6.41
C ASP A 85 5.74 4.85 -7.49
N ASN A 86 4.48 4.48 -7.29
CA ASN A 86 3.70 3.68 -8.21
C ASN A 86 2.70 4.49 -9.04
N THR A 87 2.95 5.79 -9.23
CA THR A 87 2.15 6.65 -10.11
C THR A 87 2.02 6.05 -11.51
N ASN A 88 3.15 5.64 -12.10
CA ASN A 88 3.21 5.11 -13.46
C ASN A 88 3.57 3.63 -13.53
N LEU A 89 3.48 2.91 -12.41
CA LEU A 89 3.81 1.49 -12.34
C LEU A 89 2.54 0.65 -12.21
N TYR A 90 2.53 -0.47 -12.90
CA TYR A 90 1.53 -1.52 -12.73
C TYR A 90 1.82 -2.39 -11.49
N PRO A 91 0.82 -3.10 -10.95
CA PRO A 91 1.00 -3.92 -9.74
C PRO A 91 2.07 -5.01 -9.86
N ASP A 92 2.24 -5.60 -11.03
CA ASP A 92 3.29 -6.57 -11.36
C ASP A 92 4.67 -5.93 -11.34
N GLU A 93 4.85 -4.76 -11.95
CA GLU A 93 6.12 -4.03 -11.91
C GLU A 93 6.54 -3.66 -10.48
N VAL A 94 5.58 -3.24 -9.64
CA VAL A 94 5.84 -2.97 -8.22
C VAL A 94 6.25 -4.24 -7.48
N ALA A 95 5.60 -5.38 -7.76
CA ALA A 95 5.95 -6.65 -7.13
C ALA A 95 7.36 -7.11 -7.53
N ASP A 96 7.72 -6.97 -8.81
CA ASP A 96 9.03 -7.32 -9.33
C ASP A 96 10.15 -6.49 -8.68
N ILE A 97 9.93 -5.19 -8.47
CA ILE A 97 10.87 -4.31 -7.74
C ILE A 97 11.12 -4.84 -6.31
N VAL A 98 10.06 -5.24 -5.60
CA VAL A 98 10.17 -5.77 -4.23
C VAL A 98 10.92 -7.10 -4.22
N ILE A 99 10.59 -8.00 -5.16
CA ILE A 99 11.23 -9.31 -5.30
C ILE A 99 12.72 -9.15 -5.61
N GLU A 100 13.07 -8.27 -6.55
CA GLU A 100 14.44 -8.04 -6.96
C GLU A 100 15.29 -7.42 -5.85
N LYS A 101 14.75 -6.42 -5.13
CA LYS A 101 15.46 -5.72 -4.06
C LYS A 101 15.82 -6.65 -2.91
N TYR A 102 14.86 -7.47 -2.48
CA TYR A 102 15.04 -8.34 -1.32
C TYR A 102 15.45 -9.77 -1.69
N LYS A 103 15.70 -10.03 -2.99
CA LYS A 103 16.08 -11.34 -3.53
C LYS A 103 15.11 -12.44 -3.06
N LEU A 104 13.83 -12.11 -3.08
CA LEU A 104 12.77 -13.03 -2.66
C LEU A 104 12.51 -14.05 -3.78
N THR A 105 12.00 -15.21 -3.40
CA THR A 105 11.50 -16.18 -4.39
C THR A 105 10.03 -15.89 -4.63
N ALA A 106 9.68 -15.54 -5.87
CA ALA A 106 8.29 -15.33 -6.25
C ALA A 106 7.54 -16.67 -6.17
N ASN A 107 6.38 -16.67 -5.51
CA ASN A 107 5.47 -17.81 -5.60
C ASN A 107 4.84 -17.81 -6.99
N GLN A 108 4.93 -18.93 -7.70
CA GLN A 108 4.18 -19.11 -8.95
C GLN A 108 2.75 -19.49 -8.59
N LYS A 109 1.86 -18.51 -8.60
CA LYS A 109 0.42 -18.69 -8.39
C LYS A 109 -0.35 -18.09 -9.56
N GLU A 110 -1.41 -18.76 -9.99
CA GLU A 110 -2.26 -18.20 -11.04
C GLU A 110 -3.12 -17.04 -10.50
N GLU A 111 -3.50 -16.08 -11.34
CA GLU A 111 -4.29 -14.90 -10.92
C GLU A 111 -5.59 -15.28 -10.18
N LYS A 112 -6.18 -16.43 -10.55
CA LYS A 112 -7.36 -17.02 -9.89
C LYS A 112 -7.09 -17.36 -8.41
N GLU A 113 -5.90 -17.83 -8.08
CA GLU A 113 -5.51 -18.21 -6.72
C GLU A 113 -5.32 -16.96 -5.84
N TYR A 114 -4.82 -15.87 -6.41
CA TYR A 114 -4.72 -14.57 -5.71
C TYR A 114 -6.09 -13.93 -5.42
N ARG A 115 -7.04 -14.02 -6.36
CA ARG A 115 -8.35 -13.37 -6.21
C ARG A 115 -9.33 -14.14 -5.34
N TYR A 116 -9.23 -15.47 -5.32
CA TYR A 116 -10.22 -16.34 -4.68
C TYR A 116 -9.67 -17.20 -3.54
N GLY A 117 -8.35 -17.19 -3.29
CA GLY A 117 -7.72 -17.89 -2.17
C GLY A 117 -7.85 -19.41 -2.22
N VAL A 118 -7.99 -19.96 -3.43
CA VAL A 118 -8.03 -21.42 -3.69
C VAL A 118 -6.61 -21.93 -3.87
#